data_AF-A0A328BPW4-F1
#
_entry.id   AF-A0A328BPW4-F1
#
_cell.length_a   1.000
_cell.length_b   1.000
_cell.length_c   1.000
_cell.angle_alpha   90.00
_cell.angle_beta   90.00
_cell.angle_gamma   90.00
#
_symmetry.space_group_name_H-M   'P 1'
#
loop_
_entity.id
_entity.type
_entity.pdbx_description
1 polymer ?
#
loop_
_entity_poly.entity_id
_entity_poly.type
_entity_poly.pdbx_seq_one_letter_code
_entity_poly.pdbx_strand_id
1 'polypeptide(L)'
;MRAAEKLDVAIEAADEPETLTALVGSLHKVGRALRTSIALEAKLERDAAADARAAAEAGEARAGRAVETRKARVRDAVERRIWTELDPAEAEVWTADFDERLETEALDDAFTDEPLDDQVERLARDLGLTGACDHEYLPRALRPAPRPAYRSRAAWDVDFAALYRRGDDAEDDDPDPDGTAGDPPPANPPPGGHPPGDRPPRLAPPMDLPSWETD
;
A
#
# COMPACT_ATOMS: atom_id res chain seq x y z
N MET A 1 -45.08 -14.93 6.18
CA MET A 1 -46.35 -14.20 5.91
C MET A 1 -47.58 -14.83 6.56
N ARG A 2 -47.81 -16.15 6.46
CA ARG A 2 -48.97 -16.84 7.10
C ARG A 2 -49.24 -16.54 8.58
N ALA A 3 -48.23 -16.18 9.38
CA ALA A 3 -48.42 -15.85 10.80
C ALA A 3 -48.97 -14.43 11.01
N ALA A 4 -48.57 -13.46 10.18
CA ALA A 4 -49.08 -12.09 10.24
C ALA A 4 -50.53 -12.02 9.74
N GLU A 5 -50.85 -12.71 8.64
CA GLU A 5 -52.23 -12.83 8.12
C GLU A 5 -53.17 -13.48 9.15
N LYS A 6 -52.71 -14.51 9.87
CA LYS A 6 -53.49 -15.13 10.95
C LYS A 6 -53.71 -14.20 12.15
N LEU A 7 -52.72 -13.35 12.44
CA LEU A 7 -52.81 -12.37 13.53
C LEU A 7 -53.76 -11.23 13.18
N ASP A 8 -53.76 -10.80 11.93
CA ASP A 8 -54.67 -9.80 11.38
C ASP A 8 -56.13 -10.27 11.44
N VAL A 9 -56.41 -11.48 10.93
CA VAL A 9 -57.74 -12.12 11.03
C VAL A 9 -58.18 -12.30 12.49
N ALA A 10 -57.25 -12.63 13.40
CA ALA A 10 -57.56 -12.76 14.83
C ALA A 10 -57.83 -11.42 15.51
N ILE A 11 -57.19 -10.34 15.05
CA ILE A 11 -57.43 -8.97 15.51
C ILE A 11 -58.81 -8.49 15.07
N GLU A 12 -59.19 -8.74 13.81
CA GLU A 12 -60.50 -8.37 13.27
C GLU A 12 -61.67 -9.12 13.93
N ALA A 13 -61.44 -10.36 14.37
CA ALA A 13 -62.46 -11.20 15.00
C ALA A 13 -62.56 -11.04 16.53
N ALA A 14 -61.74 -10.19 17.15
CA ALA A 14 -61.71 -10.03 18.60
C ALA A 14 -62.71 -8.96 19.09
N ASP A 15 -63.80 -9.39 19.73
CA ASP A 15 -64.80 -8.49 20.32
C ASP A 15 -64.44 -8.00 21.73
N GLU A 16 -63.54 -8.72 22.43
CA GLU A 16 -63.15 -8.41 23.81
C GLU A 16 -61.90 -7.50 23.85
N PRO A 17 -61.97 -6.32 24.51
CA PRO A 17 -60.91 -5.29 24.44
C PRO A 17 -59.55 -5.76 25.00
N GLU A 18 -59.57 -6.68 25.97
CA GLU A 18 -58.37 -7.25 26.59
C GLU A 18 -57.60 -8.14 25.60
N THR A 19 -58.33 -8.98 24.85
CA THR A 19 -57.77 -9.85 23.80
C THR A 19 -57.16 -9.02 22.67
N LEU A 20 -57.85 -7.97 22.23
CA LEU A 20 -57.34 -7.05 21.21
C LEU A 20 -56.01 -6.40 21.65
N THR A 21 -55.94 -5.93 22.90
CA THR A 21 -54.74 -5.31 23.46
C THR A 21 -53.55 -6.28 23.47
N ALA A 22 -53.79 -7.54 23.83
CA ALA A 22 -52.75 -8.57 23.81
C ALA A 22 -52.25 -8.89 22.39
N LEU A 23 -53.16 -8.99 21.41
CA LEU A 23 -52.81 -9.24 20.00
C LEU A 23 -51.99 -8.09 19.41
N VAL A 24 -52.43 -6.85 19.60
CA VAL A 24 -51.67 -5.65 19.18
C VAL A 24 -50.28 -5.62 19.82
N GLY A 25 -50.19 -5.93 21.13
CA GLY A 25 -48.91 -6.03 21.82
C GLY A 25 -47.98 -7.10 21.23
N SER A 26 -48.53 -8.25 20.80
CA SER A 26 -47.76 -9.30 20.13
C SER A 26 -47.30 -8.89 18.73
N LEU A 27 -48.16 -8.19 17.96
CA LEU A 27 -47.82 -7.65 16.65
C LEU A 27 -46.65 -6.65 16.74
N HIS A 28 -46.67 -5.74 17.71
CA HIS A 28 -45.56 -4.81 17.95
C HIS A 28 -44.25 -5.53 18.28
N LYS A 29 -44.29 -6.62 19.07
CA LYS A 29 -43.11 -7.43 19.37
C LYS A 29 -42.54 -8.09 18.11
N VAL A 30 -43.39 -8.68 17.27
CA VAL A 30 -42.98 -9.27 15.98
C VAL A 30 -42.41 -8.21 15.04
N GLY A 31 -43.07 -7.05 14.92
CA GLY A 31 -42.58 -5.95 14.08
C GLY A 31 -41.25 -5.37 14.57
N ARG A 32 -41.01 -5.32 15.88
CA ARG A 32 -39.70 -4.96 16.44
C ARG A 32 -38.65 -6.01 16.10
N ALA A 33 -38.94 -7.29 16.30
CA ALA A 33 -38.01 -8.38 15.96
C ALA A 33 -37.64 -8.38 14.47
N LEU A 34 -38.62 -8.18 13.58
CA LEU A 34 -38.38 -8.07 12.13
C LEU A 34 -37.44 -6.89 11.80
N ARG A 35 -37.70 -5.69 12.35
CA ARG A 35 -36.82 -4.53 12.14
C ARG A 35 -35.41 -4.78 12.66
N THR A 36 -35.28 -5.44 13.82
CA THR A 36 -33.97 -5.84 14.35
C THR A 36 -33.27 -6.84 13.44
N SER A 37 -34.00 -7.82 12.88
CA SER A 37 -33.45 -8.78 11.93
C SER A 37 -32.95 -8.10 10.66
N ILE A 38 -33.73 -7.20 10.07
CA ILE A 38 -33.35 -6.43 8.88
C ILE A 38 -32.13 -5.55 9.17
N ALA A 39 -32.11 -4.88 10.32
CA ALA A 39 -30.97 -4.05 10.71
C ALA A 39 -29.70 -4.88 10.92
N LEU A 40 -29.82 -6.10 11.46
CA LEU A 40 -28.71 -7.03 11.63
C LEU A 40 -28.20 -7.53 10.29
N GLU A 41 -29.09 -7.94 9.38
CA GLU A 41 -28.74 -8.39 8.03
C GLU A 41 -27.98 -7.31 7.28
N ALA A 42 -28.53 -6.09 7.23
CA ALA A 42 -27.86 -4.96 6.60
C ALA A 42 -26.51 -4.61 7.26
N LYS A 43 -26.34 -4.91 8.56
CA LYS A 43 -25.05 -4.78 9.23
C LYS A 43 -24.07 -5.86 8.78
N LEU A 44 -24.49 -7.12 8.76
CA LEU A 44 -23.65 -8.25 8.35
C LEU A 44 -23.19 -8.10 6.90
N GLU A 45 -24.03 -7.59 5.99
CA GLU A 45 -23.64 -7.29 4.61
C GLU A 45 -22.54 -6.21 4.54
N ARG A 46 -22.68 -5.15 5.34
CA ARG A 46 -21.67 -4.08 5.43
C ARG A 46 -20.35 -4.58 6.02
N ASP A 47 -20.42 -5.40 7.07
CA ASP A 47 -19.25 -5.99 7.71
C ASP A 47 -18.54 -6.94 6.72
N ALA A 48 -19.28 -7.79 6.00
CA ALA A 48 -18.71 -8.67 4.97
C ALA A 48 -18.04 -7.88 3.83
N ALA A 49 -18.64 -6.77 3.39
CA ALA A 49 -18.03 -5.90 2.38
C ALA A 49 -16.80 -5.13 2.90
N ALA A 50 -16.72 -4.84 4.20
CA ALA A 50 -15.52 -4.27 4.82
C ALA A 50 -14.40 -5.31 4.92
N ASP A 51 -14.72 -6.52 5.37
CA ASP A 51 -13.77 -7.63 5.48
C ASP A 51 -13.18 -8.02 4.12
N ALA A 52 -14.01 -8.05 3.07
CA ALA A 52 -13.55 -8.33 1.70
C ALA A 52 -12.53 -7.29 1.20
N ARG A 53 -12.75 -6.00 1.50
CA ARG A 53 -11.79 -4.94 1.14
C ARG A 53 -10.50 -5.05 1.94
N ALA A 54 -10.59 -5.27 3.25
CA ALA A 54 -9.42 -5.46 4.09
C ALA A 54 -8.58 -6.68 3.66
N ALA A 55 -9.23 -7.77 3.24
CA ALA A 55 -8.56 -8.94 2.71
C ALA A 55 -7.84 -8.67 1.38
N ALA A 56 -8.46 -7.90 0.47
CA ALA A 56 -7.83 -7.48 -0.78
C ALA A 56 -6.60 -6.59 -0.53
N GLU A 57 -6.72 -5.56 0.31
CA GLU A 57 -5.62 -4.67 0.69
C GLU A 57 -4.47 -5.45 1.35
N ALA A 58 -4.78 -6.41 2.23
CA ALA A 58 -3.78 -7.27 2.85
C ALA A 58 -3.07 -8.19 1.83
N GLY A 59 -3.80 -8.66 0.81
CA GLY A 59 -3.28 -9.43 -0.31
C GLY A 59 -2.30 -8.61 -1.15
N GLU A 60 -2.70 -7.40 -1.56
CA GLU A 60 -1.86 -6.45 -2.30
C GLU A 60 -0.59 -6.09 -1.52
N ALA A 61 -0.73 -5.77 -0.23
CA ALA A 61 0.41 -5.45 0.61
C ALA A 61 1.38 -6.65 0.77
N ARG A 62 0.86 -7.88 0.78
CA ARG A 62 1.69 -9.09 0.82
C ARG A 62 2.41 -9.30 -0.51
N ALA A 63 1.75 -9.10 -1.64
CA ALA A 63 2.35 -9.17 -2.96
C ALA A 63 3.47 -8.13 -3.12
N GLY A 64 3.21 -6.87 -2.75
CA GLY A 64 4.22 -5.81 -2.79
C GLY A 64 5.45 -6.13 -1.92
N ARG A 65 5.26 -6.67 -0.70
CA ARG A 65 6.39 -7.11 0.13
C ARG A 65 7.18 -8.26 -0.48
N ALA A 66 6.51 -9.18 -1.20
CA ALA A 66 7.17 -10.28 -1.89
C ALA A 66 8.04 -9.76 -3.04
N VAL A 67 7.54 -8.81 -3.84
CA VAL A 67 8.30 -8.14 -4.91
C VAL A 67 9.51 -7.42 -4.34
N GLU A 68 9.36 -6.61 -3.29
CA GLU A 68 10.48 -5.89 -2.68
C GLU A 68 11.55 -6.83 -2.08
N THR A 69 11.11 -7.91 -1.42
CA THR A 69 12.04 -8.93 -0.92
C THR A 69 12.78 -9.63 -2.06
N ARG A 70 12.08 -9.86 -3.18
CA ARG A 70 12.67 -10.48 -4.37
C ARG A 70 13.68 -9.55 -5.05
N LYS A 71 13.32 -8.28 -5.25
CA LYS A 71 14.23 -7.24 -5.76
C LYS A 71 15.51 -7.16 -4.95
N ALA A 72 15.41 -7.13 -3.62
CA ALA A 72 16.59 -7.09 -2.75
C ALA A 72 17.53 -8.29 -2.98
N ARG A 73 16.98 -9.51 -3.15
CA ARG A 73 17.78 -10.72 -3.40
C ARG A 73 18.43 -10.71 -4.78
N VAL A 74 17.69 -10.33 -5.81
CA VAL A 74 18.20 -10.22 -7.19
C VAL A 74 19.28 -9.15 -7.23
N ARG A 75 19.03 -7.99 -6.60
CA ARG A 75 20.00 -6.89 -6.47
C ARG A 75 21.29 -7.37 -5.82
N ASP A 76 21.22 -7.97 -4.63
CA ASP A 76 22.41 -8.45 -3.93
C ASP A 76 23.24 -9.44 -4.76
N ALA A 77 22.57 -10.32 -5.52
CA ALA A 77 23.22 -11.33 -6.34
C ALA A 77 23.91 -10.74 -7.59
N VAL A 78 23.20 -9.90 -8.34
CA VAL A 78 23.74 -9.26 -9.56
C VAL A 78 24.78 -8.20 -9.22
N GLU A 79 24.55 -7.40 -8.18
CA GLU A 79 25.51 -6.40 -7.70
C GLU A 79 26.84 -7.06 -7.32
N ARG A 80 26.81 -8.22 -6.64
CA ARG A 80 28.03 -8.97 -6.35
C ARG A 80 28.80 -9.31 -7.63
N ARG A 81 28.10 -9.76 -8.67
CA ARG A 81 28.70 -10.14 -9.96
C ARG A 81 29.30 -8.95 -10.70
N ILE A 82 28.59 -7.81 -10.73
CA ILE A 82 29.08 -6.54 -11.28
C ILE A 82 30.42 -6.16 -10.62
N TRP A 83 30.46 -6.17 -9.29
CA TRP A 83 31.63 -5.73 -8.52
C TRP A 83 32.81 -6.72 -8.53
N THR A 84 32.59 -7.99 -8.88
CA THR A 84 33.67 -8.97 -9.07
C THR A 84 34.21 -8.99 -10.49
N GLU A 85 33.45 -8.55 -11.48
CA GLU A 85 33.82 -8.63 -12.90
C GLU A 85 34.35 -7.29 -13.44
N LEU A 86 33.86 -6.16 -12.94
CA LEU A 86 34.20 -4.83 -13.45
C LEU A 86 35.09 -4.04 -12.48
N ASP A 87 35.84 -3.07 -13.01
CA ASP A 87 36.57 -2.10 -12.20
C ASP A 87 35.57 -1.31 -11.31
N PRO A 88 35.91 -1.01 -10.04
CA PRO A 88 35.08 -0.21 -9.15
C PRO A 88 34.43 1.05 -9.75
N ALA A 89 35.14 1.77 -10.63
CA ALA A 89 34.60 2.98 -11.26
C ALA A 89 33.51 2.67 -12.29
N GLU A 90 33.64 1.57 -13.03
CA GLU A 90 32.64 1.10 -13.99
C GLU A 90 31.47 0.45 -13.25
N ALA A 91 31.76 -0.37 -12.24
CA ALA A 91 30.78 -1.08 -11.43
C ALA A 91 29.69 -0.15 -10.85
N GLU A 92 30.03 1.08 -10.44
CA GLU A 92 29.04 2.06 -9.97
C GLU A 92 28.04 2.46 -11.06
N VAL A 93 28.52 2.74 -12.28
CA VAL A 93 27.67 3.12 -13.43
C VAL A 93 26.76 1.96 -13.82
N TRP A 94 27.31 0.75 -13.88
CA TRP A 94 26.56 -0.46 -14.21
C TRP A 94 25.54 -0.84 -13.13
N THR A 95 25.85 -0.60 -11.85
CA THR A 95 24.89 -0.81 -10.76
C THR A 95 23.68 0.12 -10.89
N ALA A 96 23.90 1.39 -11.28
CA ALA A 96 22.81 2.34 -11.50
C ALA A 96 21.91 1.95 -12.68
N ASP A 97 22.50 1.57 -13.82
CA ASP A 97 21.74 1.06 -14.99
C ASP A 97 20.95 -0.21 -14.63
N PHE A 98 21.59 -1.13 -13.91
CA PHE A 98 20.92 -2.34 -13.42
C PHE A 98 19.75 -2.04 -12.48
N ASP A 99 19.89 -1.08 -11.56
CA ASP A 99 18.82 -0.70 -10.64
C ASP A 99 17.60 -0.19 -11.42
N GLU A 100 17.77 0.67 -12.44
CA GLU A 100 16.67 1.16 -13.28
C GLU A 100 15.96 0.02 -14.04
N ARG A 101 16.73 -0.92 -14.59
CA ARG A 101 16.18 -2.11 -15.27
C ARG A 101 15.41 -3.01 -14.30
N LEU A 102 15.95 -3.22 -13.09
CA LEU A 102 15.31 -4.04 -12.07
C LEU A 102 13.98 -3.43 -11.61
N GLU A 103 13.92 -2.10 -11.46
CA GLU A 103 12.67 -1.39 -11.16
C GLU A 103 11.64 -1.54 -12.28
N THR A 104 12.09 -1.51 -13.54
CA THR A 104 11.21 -1.73 -14.71
C THR A 104 10.68 -3.16 -14.75
N GLU A 105 11.54 -4.16 -14.54
CA GLU A 105 11.16 -5.57 -14.53
C GLU A 105 10.18 -5.90 -13.40
N ALA A 106 10.32 -5.25 -12.25
CA ALA A 106 9.44 -5.46 -11.10
C ALA A 106 8.00 -4.97 -11.32
N LEU A 107 7.72 -4.27 -12.42
CA LEU A 107 6.37 -3.91 -12.82
C LEU A 107 5.61 -5.07 -13.48
N ASP A 108 6.30 -6.15 -13.86
CA ASP A 108 5.68 -7.35 -14.41
C ASP A 108 5.10 -8.22 -13.29
N ASP A 109 3.82 -8.62 -13.42
CA ASP A 109 3.13 -9.48 -12.46
C ASP A 109 3.81 -10.86 -12.29
N ALA A 110 4.52 -11.34 -13.31
CA ALA A 110 5.26 -12.60 -13.30
C ALA A 110 6.68 -12.48 -12.71
N PHE A 111 7.10 -11.31 -12.24
CA PHE A 111 8.45 -11.07 -11.71
C PHE A 111 8.88 -12.06 -10.61
N THR A 112 7.92 -12.50 -9.79
CA THR A 112 8.18 -13.43 -8.68
C THR A 112 8.07 -14.91 -9.07
N ASP A 113 7.62 -15.21 -10.28
CA ASP A 113 7.33 -16.59 -10.73
C ASP A 113 8.58 -17.30 -11.25
N GLU A 114 9.53 -16.56 -11.80
CA GLU A 114 10.81 -17.09 -12.27
C GLU A 114 11.65 -17.59 -11.06
N PRO A 115 12.39 -18.72 -11.17
CA PRO A 115 13.38 -19.11 -10.18
C PRO A 115 14.45 -18.02 -9.99
N LEU A 116 14.94 -17.85 -8.75
CA LEU A 116 15.90 -16.77 -8.42
C LEU A 116 17.17 -16.86 -9.26
N ASP A 117 17.74 -18.05 -9.38
CA ASP A 117 19.00 -18.25 -10.07
C ASP A 117 18.85 -17.98 -11.59
N ASP A 118 17.75 -18.41 -12.20
CA ASP A 118 17.44 -18.17 -13.61
C ASP A 118 17.29 -16.68 -13.91
N GLN A 119 16.56 -15.96 -13.04
CA GLN A 119 16.37 -14.51 -13.17
C GLN A 119 17.69 -13.75 -13.02
N VAL A 120 18.51 -14.11 -12.03
CA VAL A 120 19.83 -13.51 -11.81
C VAL A 120 20.74 -13.76 -13.01
N GLU A 121 20.76 -14.98 -13.55
CA GLU A 121 21.59 -15.33 -14.69
C GLU A 121 21.13 -14.63 -15.97
N ARG A 122 19.82 -14.51 -16.18
CA ARG A 122 19.25 -13.73 -17.29
C ARG A 122 19.63 -12.25 -17.20
N LEU A 123 19.37 -11.60 -16.07
CA LEU A 123 19.70 -10.18 -15.88
C LEU A 123 21.21 -9.93 -15.99
N ALA A 124 22.04 -10.83 -15.45
CA ALA A 124 23.49 -10.74 -15.62
C ALA A 124 23.91 -10.83 -17.10
N ARG A 125 23.29 -11.73 -17.88
CA ARG A 125 23.54 -11.86 -19.32
C ARG A 125 23.08 -10.64 -20.10
N ASP A 126 21.95 -10.04 -19.73
CA ASP A 126 21.42 -8.83 -20.37
C ASP A 126 22.29 -7.59 -20.10
N LEU A 127 23.06 -7.61 -19.01
CA LEU A 127 24.13 -6.66 -18.73
C LEU A 127 25.47 -7.04 -19.39
N GLY A 128 25.55 -8.17 -20.08
CA GLY A 128 26.80 -8.65 -20.69
C GLY A 128 27.84 -9.17 -19.69
N LEU A 129 27.43 -9.49 -18.45
CA LEU A 129 28.31 -10.09 -17.46
C LEU A 129 28.57 -11.56 -17.81
N THR A 130 29.84 -11.94 -17.84
CA THR A 130 30.32 -13.28 -18.17
C THR A 130 30.34 -14.19 -16.95
N GLY A 131 30.40 -13.65 -15.74
CA GLY A 131 30.62 -14.41 -14.51
C GLY A 131 32.09 -14.64 -14.17
N ALA A 132 33.00 -13.91 -14.81
CA ALA A 132 34.38 -13.83 -14.36
C ALA A 132 34.47 -13.15 -12.99
N CYS A 133 35.46 -13.57 -12.20
CA CYS A 133 35.75 -13.01 -10.87
C CYS A 133 37.16 -12.42 -10.89
N ASP A 134 37.33 -11.31 -11.61
CA ASP A 134 38.62 -10.63 -11.80
C ASP A 134 39.00 -9.76 -10.59
N HIS A 135 38.02 -9.40 -9.76
CA HIS A 135 38.16 -8.57 -8.58
C HIS A 135 37.61 -9.24 -7.32
N GLU A 136 38.21 -8.92 -6.18
CA GLU A 136 37.69 -9.32 -4.87
C GLU A 136 36.44 -8.49 -4.56
N TYR A 137 35.35 -9.16 -4.18
CA TYR A 137 34.12 -8.47 -3.81
C TYR A 137 34.31 -7.63 -2.54
N LEU A 138 34.07 -6.33 -2.66
CA LEU A 138 33.98 -5.42 -1.53
C LEU A 138 32.51 -5.24 -1.10
N PRO A 139 32.13 -5.69 0.11
CA PRO A 139 30.78 -5.48 0.64
C PRO A 139 30.40 -4.00 0.64
N ARG A 140 29.14 -3.69 0.34
CA ARG A 140 28.63 -2.31 0.21
C ARG A 140 29.00 -1.41 1.40
N ALA A 141 28.97 -1.94 2.63
CA ALA A 141 29.33 -1.21 3.84
C ALA A 141 30.82 -0.82 3.94
N LEU A 142 31.69 -1.49 3.19
CA LEU A 142 33.13 -1.25 3.14
C LEU A 142 33.57 -0.51 1.88
N ARG A 143 32.64 -0.24 0.94
CA ARG A 143 32.99 0.50 -0.27
C ARG A 143 33.33 1.95 0.10
N PRO A 144 34.41 2.51 -0.46
CA PRO A 144 34.66 3.93 -0.30
C PRO A 144 33.42 4.67 -0.78
N ALA A 145 32.89 5.59 0.05
CA ALA A 145 31.79 6.44 -0.39
C ALA A 145 32.19 7.06 -1.74
N PRO A 146 31.29 7.08 -2.73
CA PRO A 146 31.60 7.66 -4.03
C PRO A 146 32.17 9.04 -3.73
N ARG A 147 33.44 9.24 -4.10
CA ARG A 147 34.09 10.53 -3.84
C ARG A 147 33.15 11.52 -4.47
N PRO A 148 32.55 12.46 -3.70
CA PRO A 148 31.57 13.40 -4.24
C PRO A 148 32.25 13.95 -5.47
N ALA A 149 31.76 13.62 -6.67
CA ALA A 149 32.48 13.83 -7.91
C ALA A 149 32.91 15.27 -7.87
N TYR A 150 34.18 15.51 -7.50
CA TYR A 150 34.51 16.78 -6.89
C TYR A 150 34.37 17.72 -8.05
N ARG A 151 33.31 18.54 -8.01
CA ARG A 151 32.92 19.50 -9.02
C ARG A 151 34.20 19.99 -9.65
N SER A 152 34.58 19.42 -10.79
CA SER A 152 35.49 20.10 -11.67
C SER A 152 34.60 21.23 -12.13
N ARG A 153 34.73 22.35 -11.41
CA ARG A 153 33.98 23.58 -11.63
C ARG A 153 34.18 24.10 -13.06
N ALA A 154 35.07 23.46 -13.84
CA ALA A 154 35.34 23.68 -15.25
C ALA A 154 34.52 22.80 -16.23
N ALA A 155 33.82 21.75 -15.79
CA ALA A 155 33.09 20.85 -16.72
C ALA A 155 31.58 21.12 -16.84
N TRP A 156 31.02 21.95 -15.94
CA TRP A 156 29.62 22.39 -15.97
C TRP A 156 29.48 23.88 -16.30
N ASP A 157 30.50 24.50 -16.91
CA ASP A 157 30.36 25.79 -17.61
C ASP A 157 29.65 25.61 -18.97
N VAL A 158 28.82 24.57 -19.09
CA VAL A 158 27.72 24.56 -20.06
C VAL A 158 26.72 25.55 -19.48
N ASP A 159 26.71 26.76 -20.04
CA ASP A 159 25.81 27.86 -19.66
C ASP A 159 24.36 27.34 -19.65
N PHE A 160 23.90 26.88 -18.49
CA PHE A 160 22.54 26.40 -18.30
C PHE A 160 21.55 27.55 -18.61
N ALA A 161 21.97 28.80 -18.40
CA ALA A 161 21.23 29.98 -18.81
C ALA A 161 21.27 30.27 -20.33
N ALA A 162 22.02 29.51 -21.14
CA ALA A 162 21.93 29.51 -22.61
C ALA A 162 21.02 28.40 -23.14
N LEU A 163 20.89 27.27 -22.44
CA LEU A 163 19.96 26.19 -22.81
C LEU A 163 18.49 26.59 -22.59
N TYR A 164 18.20 27.43 -21.58
CA TYR A 164 16.85 28.00 -21.39
C TYR A 164 16.62 29.33 -22.14
N ARG A 165 17.62 29.85 -22.87
CA ARG A 165 17.47 31.10 -23.65
C ARG A 165 17.04 30.85 -25.10
N ARG A 166 16.86 29.59 -25.51
CA ARG A 166 16.53 29.20 -26.88
C ARG A 166 15.27 28.35 -26.88
N GLY A 167 14.11 28.99 -26.81
CA GLY A 167 12.84 28.35 -27.12
C GLY A 167 11.68 28.67 -26.18
N ASP A 168 11.50 29.94 -25.82
CA ASP A 168 10.29 30.43 -25.12
C ASP A 168 9.53 31.42 -26.03
N ASP A 169 9.41 31.05 -27.31
CA ASP A 169 8.66 31.80 -28.34
C ASP A 169 7.86 30.81 -29.20
N ALA A 170 6.84 30.18 -28.61
CA ALA A 170 5.73 29.61 -29.35
C ALA A 170 4.47 29.75 -28.49
N GLU A 171 3.76 30.83 -28.77
CA GLU A 171 2.36 31.12 -28.45
C GLU A 171 1.50 29.85 -28.56
N ASP A 172 1.11 29.26 -27.43
CA ASP A 172 -0.11 28.46 -27.33
C ASP A 172 -1.13 29.31 -26.56
N ASP A 173 -2.01 29.90 -27.37
CA ASP A 173 -3.20 30.67 -27.02
C ASP A 173 -4.27 29.67 -26.54
N ASP A 174 -4.14 29.19 -25.30
CA ASP A 174 -5.17 28.35 -24.68
C ASP A 174 -6.38 29.22 -24.27
N PRO A 175 -7.58 28.96 -24.82
CA PRO A 175 -8.78 29.73 -24.46
C PRO A 175 -9.16 29.46 -23.00
N ASP A 176 -9.28 30.56 -22.23
CA ASP A 176 -9.79 30.59 -20.85
C ASP A 176 -10.97 29.61 -20.65
N PRO A 177 -10.79 28.52 -19.87
CA PRO A 177 -11.93 27.76 -19.40
C PRO A 177 -12.63 28.59 -18.32
N ASP A 178 -13.73 29.21 -18.73
CA ASP A 178 -14.90 29.64 -17.95
C ASP A 178 -14.69 29.65 -16.43
N GLY A 179 -14.56 30.87 -15.89
CA GLY A 179 -14.41 31.18 -14.48
C GLY A 179 -15.58 30.66 -13.64
N THR A 180 -15.51 29.39 -13.26
CA THR A 180 -16.14 28.92 -12.04
C THR A 180 -15.21 29.28 -10.90
N ALA A 181 -15.49 30.43 -10.28
CA ALA A 181 -14.95 30.79 -8.98
C ALA A 181 -15.38 29.72 -7.97
N GLY A 182 -14.58 28.65 -7.88
CA GLY A 182 -14.72 27.64 -6.84
C GLY A 182 -14.54 28.32 -5.51
N ASP A 183 -15.55 28.18 -4.64
CA ASP A 183 -15.46 28.61 -3.26
C ASP A 183 -14.12 28.13 -2.66
N PRO A 184 -13.41 28.99 -1.90
CA PRO A 184 -12.17 28.58 -1.27
C PRO A 184 -12.42 27.31 -0.45
N PRO A 185 -11.51 26.31 -0.52
CA PRO A 185 -11.67 25.08 0.23
C PRO A 185 -11.87 25.43 1.71
N PRO A 186 -12.81 24.74 2.41
CA PRO A 186 -13.06 25.02 3.81
C PRO A 186 -11.74 24.91 4.58
N ALA A 187 -11.43 25.93 5.38
CA ALA A 187 -10.23 25.96 6.20
C ALA A 187 -10.10 24.64 6.97
N ASN A 188 -8.93 24.02 6.91
CA ASN A 188 -8.63 22.82 7.68
C ASN A 188 -9.04 23.07 9.14
N PRO A 189 -9.85 22.19 9.75
CA PRO A 189 -10.20 22.34 11.15
C PRO A 189 -8.91 22.37 11.96
N PRO A 190 -8.83 23.21 13.01
CA PRO A 190 -7.67 23.25 13.88
C PRO A 190 -7.37 21.81 14.35
N PRO A 191 -6.08 21.43 14.46
CA PRO A 191 -5.70 20.09 14.91
C PRO A 191 -6.46 19.79 16.20
N GLY A 192 -7.36 18.81 16.13
CA GLY A 192 -8.24 18.46 17.22
C GLY A 192 -7.42 18.22 18.47
N GLY A 193 -7.49 19.15 19.42
CA GLY A 193 -6.92 18.97 20.73
C GLY A 193 -7.58 17.74 21.32
N HIS A 194 -6.82 16.65 21.46
CA HIS A 194 -7.29 15.46 22.17
C HIS A 194 -7.83 15.92 23.52
N PRO A 195 -9.07 15.56 23.89
CA PRO A 195 -9.58 15.86 25.21
C PRO A 195 -8.62 15.28 26.25
N PRO A 196 -8.30 16.01 27.32
CA PRO A 196 -7.43 15.52 28.39
C PRO A 196 -8.13 14.36 29.11
N GLY A 197 -7.97 13.15 28.59
CA GLY A 197 -8.66 11.95 29.09
C GLY A 197 -8.28 10.67 28.32
N ASP A 198 -8.03 10.75 27.01
CA ASP A 198 -7.66 9.59 26.17
C ASP A 198 -6.15 9.36 26.14
N ARG A 199 -5.53 9.16 27.30
CA ARG A 199 -4.23 8.47 27.32
C ARG A 199 -4.51 6.98 27.16
N PRO A 200 -3.96 6.31 26.14
CA PRO A 200 -4.07 4.86 26.06
C PRO A 200 -3.54 4.26 27.37
N PRO A 201 -4.18 3.20 27.89
CA PRO A 201 -3.71 2.54 29.10
C PRO A 201 -2.23 2.19 28.91
N ARG A 202 -1.40 2.58 29.89
CA ARG A 202 0.01 2.18 29.92
C ARG A 202 0.05 0.66 29.70
N LEU A 203 0.76 0.22 28.67
CA LEU A 203 1.07 -1.21 28.48
C LEU A 203 1.51 -1.75 29.83
N ALA A 204 0.84 -2.80 30.30
CA ALA A 204 1.26 -3.51 31.50
C ALA A 204 2.75 -3.89 31.33
N PRO A 205 3.56 -3.80 32.40
CA PRO A 205 4.93 -4.28 32.34
C PRO A 205 4.95 -5.73 31.85
N PRO A 206 5.98 -6.14 31.08
CA PRO A 206 6.11 -7.52 30.63
C PRO A 206 5.99 -8.43 31.85
N MET A 207 5.02 -9.32 31.83
CA MET A 207 4.87 -10.35 32.85
C MET A 207 6.12 -11.23 32.78
N ASP A 208 6.86 -11.31 33.89
CA ASP A 208 7.93 -12.29 34.04
C ASP A 208 7.32 -13.68 33.82
N LEU A 209 7.65 -14.29 32.67
CA LEU A 209 7.25 -15.66 32.40
C LEU A 209 7.98 -16.59 33.39
N PRO A 210 7.27 -17.56 33.98
CA PRO A 210 7.85 -18.46 34.97
C PRO A 210 8.94 -19.33 34.35
N SER A 211 10.06 -19.46 35.06
CA SER A 211 11.35 -19.98 34.59
C SER A 211 11.43 -21.51 34.37
N TRP A 212 10.32 -22.19 34.07
CA TRP A 212 10.30 -23.66 33.92
C TRP A 212 10.15 -24.15 32.47
N GLU A 213 10.10 -23.26 31.47
CA GLU A 213 9.98 -23.62 30.04
C GLU A 213 11.31 -23.67 29.25
N THR A 214 12.46 -23.64 29.93
CA THR A 214 13.76 -23.91 29.28
C THR A 214 14.37 -25.19 29.84
N ASP A 215 14.05 -26.32 29.20
CA ASP A 215 14.85 -27.55 29.16
C ASP A 215 14.88 -28.09 27.73
#